data_AF-A0A2P8LIJ4-F1
#
_entry.id   AF-A0A2P8LIJ4-F1
#
_cell.length_a   1.000
_cell.length_b   1.000
_cell.length_c   1.000
_cell.angle_alpha   90.00
_cell.angle_beta   90.00
_cell.angle_gamma   90.00
#
_symmetry.space_group_name_H-M   'P 1'
#
loop_
_entity.id
_entity.type
_entity.pdbx_description
1 polymer ?
#
loop_
_entity_poly.entity_id
_entity_poly.type
_entity_poly.pdbx_seq_one_letter_code
_entity_poly.pdbx_strand_id
1 'polypeptide(L)'
;MNNHEVSGASERMQDALEFWHDRWTLDRLYVSCVVCHAQQRVDYARRPFLHVEGCGLASDFAKHPWMELRALLADLPPVPV
;
A
#
# COMPACT_ATOMS: atom_id res chain seq x y z
N MET A 1 -12.07 -13.36 26.06
CA MET A 1 -11.67 -12.63 24.84
C MET A 1 -11.44 -11.18 25.26
N ASN A 2 -10.18 -10.76 25.35
CA ASN A 2 -9.79 -9.50 25.99
C ASN A 2 -9.82 -8.35 24.98
N ASN A 3 -10.69 -7.37 25.24
CA ASN A 3 -10.86 -6.14 24.44
C ASN A 3 -9.63 -5.22 24.37
N HIS A 4 -8.51 -5.54 25.03
CA HIS A 4 -7.31 -4.71 25.05
C HIS A 4 -6.29 -5.02 23.94
N GLU A 5 -6.28 -6.25 23.40
CA GLU A 5 -5.33 -6.64 22.33
C GLU A 5 -5.80 -6.19 20.94
N VAL A 6 -7.12 -6.14 20.74
CA VAL A 6 -7.76 -5.71 19.49
C VAL A 6 -7.49 -4.23 19.19
N SER A 7 -7.35 -3.40 20.23
CA SER A 7 -7.16 -1.95 20.07
C SER A 7 -5.79 -1.62 19.47
N GLY A 8 -4.71 -2.23 19.98
CA GLY A 8 -3.35 -1.93 19.51
C GLY A 8 -3.00 -2.54 18.15
N ALA A 9 -3.63 -3.66 17.76
CA ALA A 9 -3.45 -4.22 16.42
C ALA A 9 -4.15 -3.37 15.35
N SER A 10 -5.35 -2.87 15.66
CA SER A 10 -6.11 -2.01 14.75
C SER A 10 -5.42 -0.65 14.56
N GLU A 11 -4.87 -0.07 15.62
CA GLU A 11 -4.10 1.18 15.58
C GLU A 11 -2.84 1.05 14.71
N ARG A 12 -2.04 -0.01 14.92
CA ARG A 12 -0.86 -0.25 14.06
C ARG A 12 -1.21 -0.41 12.58
N MET A 13 -2.35 -1.02 12.28
CA MET A 13 -2.79 -1.16 10.89
C MET A 13 -3.25 0.18 10.30
N GLN A 14 -3.91 1.03 11.08
CA GLN A 14 -4.28 2.39 10.67
C GLN A 14 -3.02 3.21 10.36
N ASP A 15 -2.05 3.26 11.28
CA ASP A 15 -0.78 3.98 11.09
C ASP A 15 -0.03 3.51 9.84
N ALA A 16 0.00 2.19 9.62
CA ALA A 16 0.71 1.61 8.49
C ALA A 16 0.01 1.90 7.14
N LEU A 17 -1.33 2.00 7.12
CA LEU A 17 -2.09 2.42 5.94
C LEU A 17 -1.91 3.91 5.66
N GLU A 18 -1.87 4.76 6.69
CA GLU A 18 -1.53 6.18 6.54
C GLU A 18 -0.14 6.36 5.95
N PHE A 19 0.86 5.67 6.49
CA PHE A 19 2.24 5.69 5.97
C PHE A 19 2.36 5.11 4.55
N TRP A 20 1.47 4.19 4.16
CA TRP A 20 1.37 3.73 2.78
C TRP A 20 0.80 4.85 1.88
N HIS A 21 -0.20 5.58 2.37
CA HIS A 21 -0.85 6.66 1.63
C HIS A 21 0.07 7.86 1.37
N ASP A 22 1.05 8.12 2.25
CA ASP A 22 2.09 9.14 2.05
C ASP A 22 2.92 8.94 0.77
N ARG A 23 2.91 7.73 0.21
CA ARG A 23 3.66 7.37 -0.99
C ARG A 23 2.75 7.04 -2.18
N TRP A 24 1.55 6.54 -1.89
CA TRP A 24 0.71 5.88 -2.88
C TRP A 24 -0.76 6.31 -2.80
N THR A 25 -1.38 6.51 -3.96
CA THR A 25 -2.83 6.65 -4.10
C THR A 25 -3.38 5.42 -4.82
N LEU A 26 -4.46 4.83 -4.29
CA LEU A 26 -5.23 3.81 -4.99
C LEU A 26 -6.47 4.46 -5.63
N ASP A 27 -6.54 4.46 -6.96
CA ASP A 27 -7.73 4.86 -7.73
C ASP A 27 -8.14 3.73 -8.67
N ARG A 28 -9.39 3.26 -8.52
CA ARG A 28 -9.95 2.13 -9.29
C ARG A 28 -9.02 0.91 -9.24
N LEU A 29 -8.33 0.62 -10.35
CA LEU A 29 -7.44 -0.53 -10.52
C LEU A 29 -5.96 -0.14 -10.55
N TYR A 30 -5.63 1.08 -10.15
CA TYR A 30 -4.29 1.66 -10.29
C TYR A 30 -3.78 2.14 -8.94
N VAL A 31 -2.54 1.76 -8.62
CA VAL A 31 -1.74 2.49 -7.64
C VAL A 31 -0.93 3.55 -8.37
N SER A 32 -0.91 4.77 -7.85
CA SER A 32 -0.17 5.90 -8.38
C SER A 32 0.82 6.44 -7.35
N CYS A 33 2.00 6.87 -7.79
CA CYS A 33 2.93 7.60 -6.92
C CYS A 33 2.39 9.02 -6.67
N VAL A 34 2.36 9.47 -5.41
CA VAL A 34 1.87 10.81 -5.08
C VAL A 34 2.75 11.94 -5.61
N VAL A 35 4.04 11.67 -5.85
CA VAL A 35 5.01 12.67 -6.33
C VAL A 35 5.10 12.72 -7.84
N CYS A 36 5.36 11.58 -8.50
CA CYS A 36 5.59 11.58 -9.96
C CYS A 36 4.36 11.17 -10.78
N HIS A 37 3.25 10.80 -10.13
CA HIS A 37 2.00 10.39 -10.75
C HIS A 37 2.10 9.20 -11.74
N ALA A 38 3.25 8.52 -11.80
CA ALA A 38 3.35 7.22 -12.46
C ALA A 38 2.30 6.28 -11.89
N GLN A 39 1.77 5.38 -12.72
CA GLN A 39 0.69 4.48 -12.34
C GLN A 39 1.04 3.04 -12.67
N GLN A 40 0.57 2.12 -11.83
CA GLN A 40 0.66 0.69 -12.05
C GLN A 40 -0.70 0.05 -11.85
N ARG A 41 -1.22 -0.63 -12.88
CA ARG A 41 -2.44 -1.44 -12.76
C ARG A 41 -2.23 -2.68 -11.91
N VAL A 42 -3.30 -3.16 -11.30
CA VAL A 42 -3.32 -4.35 -10.43
C VAL A 42 -2.86 -5.65 -11.11
N ASP A 43 -3.04 -5.79 -12.43
CA ASP A 43 -2.54 -6.95 -13.19
C ASP A 43 -1.00 -7.03 -13.24
N TYR A 44 -0.31 -5.93 -12.94
CA TYR A 44 1.13 -5.86 -12.80
C TYR A 44 1.62 -5.88 -11.34
N ALA A 45 0.76 -6.19 -10.37
CA ALA A 45 1.05 -6.09 -8.93
C ALA A 45 2.34 -6.80 -8.47
N ARG A 46 2.75 -7.87 -9.16
CA ARG A 46 3.98 -8.63 -8.83
C ARG A 46 5.25 -8.03 -9.43
N ARG A 47 5.13 -7.07 -10.35
CA ARG A 47 6.29 -6.39 -10.95
C ARG A 47 6.70 -5.21 -10.09
N PRO A 48 7.99 -4.83 -10.07
CA PRO A 48 8.42 -3.58 -9.48
C PRO A 48 7.64 -2.40 -10.10
N PHE A 49 7.23 -1.47 -9.26
CA PHE A 49 6.69 -0.18 -9.68
C PHE A 49 7.81 0.65 -10.33
N LEU A 50 7.48 1.31 -11.44
CA LEU A 50 8.42 2.12 -12.21
C LEU A 50 8.07 3.60 -12.01
N HIS A 51 8.93 4.33 -11.31
CA HIS A 51 8.81 5.78 -11.21
C HIS A 51 9.29 6.48 -12.47
N VAL A 52 8.79 7.70 -12.70
CA VAL A 52 9.43 8.65 -13.61
C VAL A 52 10.82 9.02 -13.09
N GLU A 53 11.77 9.22 -13.99
CA GLU A 53 13.13 9.66 -13.67
C GLU A 53 13.13 10.95 -12.83
N GLY A 54 13.99 11.02 -11.82
CA GLY A 54 14.08 12.16 -10.91
C GLY A 54 13.01 12.22 -9.81
N CYS A 55 12.14 11.21 -9.69
CA CYS A 55 11.17 11.15 -8.60
C CYS A 55 11.86 11.01 -7.23
N GLY A 56 11.57 11.92 -6.30
CA GLY A 56 12.13 11.90 -4.95
C GLY A 56 11.70 10.70 -4.09
N LEU A 57 10.66 9.96 -4.49
CA LEU A 57 10.24 8.71 -3.84
C LEU A 57 10.83 7.46 -4.50
N ALA A 58 11.53 7.60 -5.63
CA ALA A 58 12.21 6.48 -6.26
C ALA A 58 13.34 6.01 -5.33
N SER A 59 13.10 4.88 -4.66
CA SER A 59 14.03 4.28 -3.70
C SER A 59 14.04 2.76 -3.85
N ASP A 60 15.03 2.11 -3.23
CA ASP A 60 15.12 0.65 -3.23
C ASP A 60 14.03 -0.04 -2.41
N PHE A 61 13.38 0.68 -1.49
CA PHE A 61 12.39 0.12 -0.58
C PHE A 61 10.94 0.28 -1.08
N ALA A 62 10.64 1.29 -1.89
CA ALA A 62 9.30 1.60 -2.37
C ALA A 62 9.00 1.01 -3.77
N LYS A 63 9.26 -0.29 -3.95
CA LYS A 63 9.16 -0.94 -5.28
C LYS A 63 7.90 -1.77 -5.48
N HIS A 64 7.14 -2.12 -4.44
CA HIS A 64 6.07 -3.10 -4.56
C HIS A 64 4.79 -2.65 -3.84
N PRO A 65 4.16 -1.55 -4.28
CA PRO A 65 3.02 -0.95 -3.57
C PRO A 65 1.86 -1.91 -3.34
N TRP A 66 1.54 -2.76 -4.32
CA TRP A 66 0.47 -3.75 -4.21
C TRP A 66 0.79 -4.88 -3.23
N MET A 67 2.06 -5.30 -3.15
CA MET A 67 2.48 -6.33 -2.20
C MET A 67 2.53 -5.78 -0.79
N GLU A 68 2.99 -4.53 -0.63
CA GLU A 68 2.90 -3.77 0.62
C GLU A 68 1.44 -3.68 1.08
N LEU A 69 0.53 -3.20 0.22
CA LEU A 69 -0.89 -3.06 0.55
C LEU A 69 -1.54 -4.41 0.89
N ARG A 70 -1.24 -5.47 0.15
CA ARG A 70 -1.72 -6.83 0.47
C ARG A 70 -1.28 -7.27 1.86
N ALA A 71 -0.02 -7.01 2.24
CA ALA A 71 0.48 -7.37 3.56
C ALA A 71 -0.21 -6.57 4.67
N LEU A 72 -0.45 -5.27 4.44
CA LEU A 72 -1.18 -4.43 5.38
C LEU A 72 -2.62 -4.90 5.60
N LEU A 73 -3.30 -5.35 4.54
CA LEU A 73 -4.69 -5.80 4.60
C LEU A 73 -4.85 -7.29 4.97
N ALA A 74 -3.75 -8.02 5.20
CA ALA A 74 -3.79 -9.47 5.37
C ALA A 74 -4.58 -9.94 6.60
N ASP A 75 -4.64 -9.10 7.63
CA ASP A 75 -5.36 -9.37 8.89
C ASP A 75 -6.84 -8.97 8.84
N LEU A 76 -7.29 -8.34 7.74
CA LEU A 76 -8.71 -8.06 7.56
C LEU A 76 -9.48 -9.35 7.22
N PRO A 77 -10.74 -9.47 7.67
CA PRO A 77 -11.60 -10.56 7.26
C PRO A 77 -11.67 -10.64 5.72
N PRO A 78 -11.66 -11.85 5.13
CA PRO A 78 -11.80 -11.99 3.69
C PRO A 78 -13.15 -11.41 3.26
N VAL A 79 -13.14 -10.60 2.20
CA VAL A 79 -14.37 -10.12 1.56
C VAL A 79 -14.96 -11.30 0.78
N PRO A 80 -16.23 -11.69 1.02
CA PRO A 80 -16.90 -12.71 0.21
C PRO A 80 -16.95 -12.27 -1.24
N VAL A 81 -16.59 -13.18 -2.15
CA VAL A 81 -16.70 -13.00 -3.61
C VAL A 81 -18.00 -13.56 -4.15
#